data_AF-K1QAV8-F1
#
_entry.id   AF-K1QAV8-F1
#
_cell.length_a   1.000
_cell.length_b   1.000
_cell.length_c   1.000
_cell.angle_alpha   90.00
_cell.angle_beta   90.00
_cell.angle_gamma   90.00
#
_symmetry.space_group_name_H-M   'P 1'
#
loop_
_entity.id
_entity.type
_entity.pdbx_description
1 polymer ?
#
loop_
_entity_poly.entity_id
_entity_poly.type
_entity_poly.pdbx_seq_one_letter_code
_entity_poly.pdbx_strand_id
1 'polypeptide(L)'
;MYHQGKCGVCGDPYQGPRDNEAGGRFAKGIIGRRYVEGQTIDLVIEVTALHFGFFEFRICPNNNVSSPVSQACLDQHLLVLSDGKTQ
;
A
#
# COMPACT_ATOMS: atom_id res chain seq x y z
N MET A 1 -22.02 -8.80 -2.34
CA MET A 1 -20.88 -7.87 -2.41
C MET A 1 -20.17 -8.06 -3.74
N TYR A 2 -19.95 -6.99 -4.49
CA TYR A 2 -19.23 -7.03 -5.77
C TYR A 2 -17.81 -7.61 -5.54
N HIS A 3 -17.38 -8.56 -6.38
CA HIS A 3 -16.10 -9.28 -6.27
C HIS A 3 -15.73 -9.81 -4.87
N GLN A 4 -16.71 -10.16 -4.02
CA GLN A 4 -16.47 -10.65 -2.65
C GLN A 4 -15.64 -9.66 -1.79
N GLY A 5 -15.70 -8.35 -2.09
CA GLY A 5 -14.91 -7.34 -1.39
C GLY A 5 -13.43 -7.30 -1.79
N LYS A 6 -13.03 -8.03 -2.84
CA LYS A 6 -11.65 -8.04 -3.32
C LYS A 6 -11.30 -6.74 -4.05
N CYS A 7 -10.04 -6.36 -3.95
CA CYS A 7 -9.44 -5.19 -4.59
C CYS A 7 -8.02 -5.52 -5.08
N GLY A 8 -7.45 -4.67 -5.93
CA GLY A 8 -6.00 -4.64 -6.18
C GLY A 8 -5.23 -4.13 -4.99
N VAL A 9 -3.96 -4.53 -4.91
CA VAL A 9 -3.08 -4.15 -3.79
C VAL A 9 -2.77 -2.66 -3.79
N CYS A 10 -2.93 -1.99 -4.94
CA CYS A 10 -2.77 -0.54 -5.11
C CYS A 10 -4.12 0.19 -5.32
N GLY A 11 -5.25 -0.41 -4.94
CA GLY A 11 -6.57 0.22 -5.03
C GLY A 11 -7.29 0.06 -6.37
N ASP A 12 -6.67 -0.59 -7.36
CA ASP A 12 -7.27 -0.87 -8.67
C ASP A 12 -8.43 -1.89 -8.57
N PRO A 13 -9.39 -1.88 -9.52
CA PRO A 13 -10.47 -2.86 -9.55
C PRO A 13 -9.98 -4.31 -9.58
N TYR A 14 -10.62 -5.21 -8.83
CA TYR A 14 -10.21 -6.63 -8.80
C TYR A 14 -10.21 -7.32 -10.17
N GLN A 15 -11.17 -6.97 -11.03
CA GLN A 15 -11.24 -7.41 -12.43
C GLN A 15 -11.21 -6.18 -13.34
N GLY A 16 -10.01 -5.74 -13.70
CA GLY A 16 -9.79 -4.59 -14.57
C GLY A 16 -8.31 -4.28 -14.76
N PRO A 17 -7.99 -3.18 -15.46
CA PRO A 17 -6.62 -2.69 -15.59
C PRO A 17 -5.99 -2.44 -14.21
N ARG A 18 -4.72 -2.83 -14.06
CA ARG A 18 -3.90 -2.64 -12.85
C ARG A 18 -2.96 -1.45 -13.04
N ASP A 19 -3.53 -0.27 -13.25
CA ASP A 19 -2.77 0.88 -13.69
C ASP A 19 -1.81 1.42 -12.62
N ASN A 20 -2.10 1.18 -11.33
CA ASN A 20 -1.31 1.65 -10.20
C ASN A 20 -0.30 0.61 -9.67
N GLU A 21 -0.42 -0.64 -10.09
CA GLU A 21 0.53 -1.70 -9.75
C GLU A 21 1.76 -1.66 -10.67
N ALA A 22 2.88 -2.26 -10.25
CA ALA A 22 4.10 -2.34 -11.05
C ALA A 22 3.84 -2.97 -12.44
N GLY A 23 4.36 -2.33 -13.49
CA GLY A 23 4.03 -2.63 -14.88
C GLY A 23 2.78 -1.90 -15.42
N GLY A 24 2.01 -1.25 -14.54
CA GLY A 24 0.86 -0.41 -14.88
C GLY A 24 1.24 0.98 -15.38
N ARG A 25 0.24 1.70 -15.90
CA ARG A 25 0.40 3.03 -16.52
C ARG A 25 1.05 4.07 -15.60
N PHE A 26 0.76 4.02 -14.29
CA PHE A 26 1.21 5.02 -13.31
C PHE A 26 2.43 4.57 -12.50
N ALA A 27 2.73 3.27 -12.43
CA ALA A 27 3.87 2.72 -11.69
C ALA A 27 5.18 2.80 -12.47
N LYS A 28 5.70 4.02 -12.65
CA LYS A 28 6.90 4.31 -13.48
C LYS A 28 8.25 3.98 -12.84
N GLY A 29 8.28 3.35 -11.67
CA GLY A 29 9.53 3.05 -10.95
C GLY A 29 10.26 4.27 -10.38
N ILE A 30 9.56 5.40 -10.22
CA ILE A 30 10.12 6.64 -9.66
C ILE A 30 10.06 6.56 -8.13
N ILE A 31 11.20 6.69 -7.47
CA ILE A 31 11.30 6.69 -6.00
C ILE A 31 10.87 8.05 -5.44
N GLY A 32 9.71 8.10 -4.77
CA GLY A 32 9.17 9.33 -4.20
C GLY A 32 9.89 9.82 -2.94
N ARG A 33 10.38 8.90 -2.10
CA ARG A 33 11.11 9.20 -0.85
C ARG A 33 12.12 8.08 -0.54
N ARG A 34 13.15 8.40 0.23
CA ARG A 34 14.15 7.45 0.75
C ARG A 34 14.15 7.53 2.27
N TYR A 35 14.26 6.37 2.91
CA TYR A 35 14.30 6.22 4.36
C TYR A 35 15.47 5.31 4.75
N VAL A 36 15.86 5.37 6.01
CA VAL A 36 16.81 4.43 6.61
C VAL A 36 16.02 3.34 7.35
N GLU A 37 16.57 2.13 7.42
CA GLU A 37 15.98 1.06 8.20
C GLU A 37 15.74 1.49 9.66
N GLY A 38 14.57 1.16 10.20
CA GLY A 38 14.18 1.54 11.56
C GLY A 38 13.79 3.01 11.74
N GLN A 39 13.84 3.83 10.69
CA GLN A 39 13.44 5.23 10.78
C GLN A 39 11.94 5.37 11.09
N THR A 40 11.61 6.16 12.11
CA THR A 40 10.24 6.65 12.32
C THR A 40 9.90 7.70 11.26
N ILE A 41 8.74 7.54 10.62
CA ILE A 41 8.29 8.41 9.52
C ILE A 41 6.91 8.99 9.82
N ASP A 42 6.68 10.21 9.36
CA ASP A 42 5.35 10.84 9.38
C ASP A 42 4.58 10.49 8.10
N LEU A 43 3.40 9.89 8.26
CA LEU A 43 2.45 9.61 7.19
C LEU A 43 1.29 10.58 7.28
N VAL A 44 0.96 11.23 6.16
CA VAL A 44 -0.15 12.18 6.05
C VAL A 44 -1.21 11.60 5.13
N ILE A 45 -2.44 11.50 5.63
CA ILE A 45 -3.62 11.06 4.86
C ILE A 45 -4.54 12.27 4.69
N GLU A 46 -4.92 12.57 3.45
CA GLU A 46 -5.97 13.55 3.16
C GLU A 46 -7.34 12.85 3.18
N VAL A 47 -8.19 13.23 4.15
CA VAL A 47 -9.55 12.68 4.29
C VAL A 47 -10.54 13.69 3.72
N THR A 48 -11.14 13.37 2.57
CA THR A 48 -12.14 14.22 1.91
C THR A 48 -13.57 13.92 2.35
N ALA A 49 -13.82 12.71 2.87
CA ALA A 49 -15.10 12.29 3.44
C ALA A 49 -14.86 11.38 4.66
N LEU A 50 -15.57 11.64 5.76
CA LEU A 50 -15.40 10.91 7.01
C LEU A 50 -16.29 9.65 7.03
N HIS A 51 -15.67 8.48 6.89
CA HIS A 51 -16.35 7.18 6.92
C HIS A 51 -16.09 6.35 8.19
N PHE A 52 -15.41 6.93 9.19
CA PHE A 52 -14.93 6.25 10.40
C PHE A 52 -13.99 5.07 10.09
N GLY A 53 -13.62 4.28 11.10
CA GLY A 53 -12.70 3.14 10.97
C GLY A 53 -11.24 3.50 11.30
N PHE A 54 -10.32 2.72 10.76
CA PHE A 54 -8.88 2.83 11.02
C PHE A 54 -8.08 2.64 9.72
N PHE A 55 -6.80 3.01 9.76
CA PHE A 55 -5.86 2.82 8.67
C PHE A 55 -4.73 1.89 9.13
N GLU A 56 -4.28 1.04 8.22
CA GLU A 56 -3.10 0.19 8.39
C GLU A 56 -2.14 0.42 7.24
N PHE A 57 -0.86 0.29 7.52
CA PHE A 57 0.20 0.45 6.53
C PHE A 57 1.05 -0.81 6.50
N ARG A 58 1.37 -1.28 5.30
CA ARG A 58 2.19 -2.47 5.07
C ARG A 58 3.26 -2.12 4.03
N ILE A 59 4.43 -2.76 4.12
CA ILE A 59 5.51 -2.58 3.15
C ILE A 59 6.03 -3.93 2.70
N CYS A 60 6.27 -4.13 1.41
CA CYS A 60 6.89 -5.35 0.91
C CYS A 60 8.18 -4.98 0.16
N PRO A 61 9.27 -5.75 0.32
CA PRO A 61 10.42 -5.62 -0.55
C PRO A 61 10.03 -5.87 -2.02
N ASN A 62 10.03 -4.83 -2.85
CA ASN A 62 9.82 -4.96 -4.29
C ASN A 62 10.92 -4.24 -5.06
N ASN A 63 11.87 -5.02 -5.57
CA ASN A 63 13.02 -4.52 -6.34
C ASN A 63 12.80 -4.63 -7.86
N ASN A 64 11.56 -4.89 -8.31
CA ASN A 64 11.24 -5.04 -9.72
C ASN A 64 10.02 -4.19 -10.11
N VAL A 65 10.27 -3.13 -10.89
CA VAL A 65 9.26 -2.16 -11.33
C VAL A 65 8.24 -2.72 -12.32
N SER A 66 8.46 -3.93 -12.84
CA SER A 66 7.55 -4.65 -13.73
C SER A 66 6.83 -5.82 -13.05
N SER A 67 7.12 -6.09 -11.77
CA SER A 67 6.47 -7.16 -11.01
C SER A 67 5.57 -6.57 -9.93
N PRO A 68 4.24 -6.79 -9.99
CA PRO A 68 3.33 -6.39 -8.92
C PRO A 68 3.72 -7.01 -7.58
N VAL A 69 3.47 -6.25 -6.52
CA VAL A 69 3.54 -6.77 -5.14
C VAL A 69 2.35 -7.69 -4.89
N SER A 70 2.51 -8.70 -4.03
CA SER A 70 1.41 -9.56 -3.60
C SER A 70 0.87 -9.15 -2.24
N GLN A 71 -0.44 -9.35 -2.02
CA GLN A 71 -1.04 -9.17 -0.70
C GLN A 71 -0.35 -10.06 0.35
N ALA A 72 -0.01 -11.29 -0.02
CA ALA A 72 0.68 -12.23 0.86
C ALA A 72 2.04 -11.73 1.36
N CYS A 73 2.76 -10.93 0.57
CA CYS A 73 4.00 -10.29 1.04
C CYS A 73 3.69 -9.12 1.98
N LEU A 74 2.73 -8.26 1.62
CA LEU A 74 2.33 -7.12 2.45
C LEU A 74 1.85 -7.57 3.84
N ASP A 75 1.08 -8.66 3.90
CA ASP A 75 0.54 -9.21 5.15
C ASP A 75 1.63 -9.66 6.14
N GLN A 76 2.86 -9.90 5.67
CA GLN A 76 4.00 -10.27 6.51
C GLN A 76 4.67 -9.06 7.20
N HIS A 77 4.32 -7.84 6.79
CA HIS A 77 5.06 -6.63 7.11
C HIS A 77 4.15 -5.46 7.47
N LEU A 78 3.29 -5.67 8.47
CA LEU A 78 2.48 -4.62 9.07
C LEU A 78 3.38 -3.62 9.81
N LEU A 79 3.26 -2.34 9.48
CA LEU A 79 3.93 -1.26 10.20
C LEU A 79 3.15 -0.92 11.47
N VAL A 80 3.90 -0.67 12.55
CA VAL A 80 3.35 -0.27 13.86
C VAL A 80 3.53 1.22 14.09
N LEU A 81 2.62 1.82 14.87
CA LEU A 81 2.79 3.21 15.29
C LEU A 81 4.02 3.33 16.20
N SER A 82 4.69 4.47 16.13
CA SER A 82 5.92 4.72 16.91
C SER A 82 5.70 4.71 18.42
N ASP A 83 4.46 4.92 18.89
CA ASP A 83 4.09 4.83 20.30
C ASP A 83 3.77 3.41 20.75
N GLY A 84 4.02 2.41 19.90
CA GLY A 84 3.84 0.99 20.19
C GLY A 84 2.38 0.53 20.20
N LYS A 85 1.43 1.40 19.84
CA LYS A 85 0.03 1.04 19.71
C LYS A 85 -0.24 0.50 18.30
N THR A 86 -0.85 -0.68 18.23
CA THR A 86 -1.61 -1.10 17.05
C THR A 86 -3.06 -0.64 17.27
N GLN A 87 -3.68 -0.07 16.23
CA GLN A 87 -5.12 0.19 16.26
C GLN A 87 -5.90 -1.12 16.25
#